data_AF-A0A373UVD3-F1
#
_entry.id   AF-A0A373UVD3-F1
#
_cell.length_a   1.000
_cell.length_b   1.000
_cell.length_c   1.000
_cell.angle_alpha   90.00
_cell.angle_beta   90.00
_cell.angle_gamma   90.00
#
_symmetry.space_group_name_H-M   'P 1'
#
loop_
_entity.id
_entity.type
_entity.pdbx_description
1 polymer ?
#
loop_
_entity_poly.entity_id
_entity_poly.type
_entity_poly.pdbx_seq_one_letter_code
_entity_poly.pdbx_strand_id
1 'polypeptide(L)'
;MEDYMDKIIIENLELFANHGVFPEETKLGQKFLINMELYLPTRKAGYSDDLTESVNYGEVSHFVTEFLTTHTYKLIEAAAEQTARAVLLHFPLIQKLKFSIHKPWAPVGLPLSDVAVEIERGWHKVYLAFGSNMGDRRKYIEDAIEELRNLEDCKVGKVSDILETEPYGGVAEGAFFNGCLELRTLYTPEELLEKLHAIEAHGNRERKMRWGSRTIDLDILFYDDEVISTPELTIPHIDMANRLFVLEPLCEIAPYLWHPVLKKTVLQMKQELKGRKDIVLFDLDGTITNSKEGITKCAQYALKAYGIDEPDADKLEFFIGPPLKNTFMEHYGMDEETAVAAVAKYRERYHPTGIFECSLFDGVEDALKSLKRKGYRIGLASSKPEESCRRILEHFHILSYFDEVVGATMDGRIDSKYEVLQETIKRMHIYDTTEAVLIGDTRFDVSGAKEAHMDCIGITYGFGTKEELQEAGAKAICDSIEEAAEYIERL
;
A
#
# COMPACT_ATOMS: atom_id res chain seq x y z
N MET A 1 6.97 -17.94 -19.09
CA MET A 1 8.24 -18.56 -19.58
C MET A 1 8.19 -20.10 -19.51
N GLU A 2 7.01 -20.69 -19.29
CA GLU A 2 6.81 -22.14 -19.08
C GLU A 2 6.83 -22.97 -20.36
N ASP A 3 6.55 -22.38 -21.53
CA ASP A 3 6.46 -23.08 -22.83
C ASP A 3 7.78 -23.63 -23.39
N TYR A 4 8.91 -23.46 -22.68
CA TYR A 4 10.24 -23.80 -23.17
C TYR A 4 11.04 -24.75 -22.28
N MET A 5 10.41 -25.41 -21.29
CA MET A 5 11.12 -26.42 -20.50
C MET A 5 11.34 -27.71 -21.32
N ASP A 6 12.58 -28.22 -21.27
CA ASP A 6 12.89 -29.54 -21.81
C ASP A 6 12.09 -30.62 -21.06
N LYS A 7 11.93 -31.79 -21.69
CA LYS A 7 11.22 -32.91 -21.08
C LYS A 7 11.85 -34.26 -21.37
N ILE A 8 11.72 -35.16 -20.40
CA ILE A 8 11.96 -36.60 -20.55
C ILE A 8 10.61 -37.30 -20.71
N ILE A 9 10.49 -38.19 -21.69
CA ILE A 9 9.24 -38.88 -22.01
C ILE A 9 9.40 -40.38 -21.71
N ILE A 10 8.46 -40.92 -20.94
CA ILE A 10 8.33 -42.36 -20.65
C ILE A 10 6.96 -42.79 -21.17
N GLU A 11 6.93 -43.70 -22.14
CA GLU A 11 5.69 -44.17 -22.78
C GLU A 11 5.47 -45.66 -22.50
N ASN A 12 4.22 -46.03 -22.25
CA ASN A 12 3.74 -47.39 -22.09
C ASN A 12 4.52 -48.20 -21.04
N LEU A 13 4.85 -47.58 -19.91
CA LEU A 13 5.40 -48.30 -18.77
C LEU A 13 4.32 -49.26 -18.24
N GLU A 14 4.53 -50.55 -18.49
CA GLU A 14 3.57 -51.58 -18.13
C GLU A 14 3.74 -52.02 -16.68
N LEU A 15 2.64 -52.04 -15.91
CA LEU A 15 2.63 -52.60 -14.56
C LEU A 15 1.34 -53.34 -14.26
N PHE A 16 1.38 -54.23 -13.28
CA PHE A 16 0.24 -54.99 -12.82
C PHE A 16 -0.09 -54.60 -11.38
N ALA A 17 -1.27 -54.04 -11.14
CA ALA A 17 -1.66 -53.49 -9.85
C ALA A 17 -3.13 -53.80 -9.52
N ASN A 18 -3.53 -53.53 -8.28
CA ASN A 18 -4.80 -53.93 -7.71
C ASN A 18 -5.82 -52.77 -7.61
N HIS A 19 -5.72 -51.73 -8.46
CA HIS A 19 -6.64 -50.60 -8.40
C HIS A 19 -8.02 -50.93 -8.99
N GLY A 20 -9.07 -50.40 -8.35
CA GLY A 20 -10.45 -50.57 -8.81
C GLY A 20 -11.47 -50.52 -7.68
N VAL A 21 -12.74 -50.37 -8.05
CA VAL A 21 -13.85 -50.32 -7.10
C VAL A 21 -14.36 -51.72 -6.77
N PHE A 22 -14.28 -52.65 -7.74
CA PHE A 22 -14.83 -53.99 -7.57
C PHE A 22 -13.87 -54.88 -6.75
N PRO A 23 -14.38 -55.68 -5.80
CA PRO A 23 -13.57 -56.61 -5.01
C PRO A 23 -12.70 -57.55 -5.86
N GLU A 24 -13.20 -57.94 -7.03
CA GLU A 24 -12.50 -58.78 -7.99
C GLU A 24 -11.26 -58.09 -8.58
N GLU A 25 -11.33 -56.79 -8.88
CA GLU A 25 -10.20 -56.00 -9.39
C GLU A 25 -9.10 -55.89 -8.34
N THR A 26 -9.48 -55.62 -7.09
CA THR A 26 -8.53 -55.49 -5.98
C THR A 26 -7.89 -56.82 -5.59
N LYS A 27 -8.51 -57.97 -5.91
CA LYS A 27 -7.98 -59.30 -5.60
C LYS A 27 -7.17 -59.93 -6.74
N LEU A 28 -7.65 -59.80 -7.98
CA LEU A 28 -7.01 -60.41 -9.15
C LEU A 28 -5.93 -59.52 -9.76
N GLY A 29 -6.04 -58.20 -9.58
CA GLY A 29 -5.21 -57.21 -10.25
C GLY A 29 -5.49 -57.13 -11.75
N GLN A 30 -4.96 -56.09 -12.37
CA GLN A 30 -5.05 -55.89 -13.82
C GLN A 30 -3.85 -55.11 -14.34
N LYS A 31 -3.70 -55.14 -15.66
CA LYS A 31 -2.66 -54.39 -16.38
C LYS A 31 -3.04 -52.90 -16.44
N PHE A 32 -2.05 -52.06 -16.13
CA PHE A 32 -2.08 -50.62 -16.34
C PHE A 32 -0.92 -50.21 -17.25
N LEU A 33 -1.11 -49.15 -18.02
CA LEU A 33 -0.04 -48.52 -18.80
C LEU A 33 0.14 -47.08 -18.30
N ILE A 34 1.37 -46.70 -17.98
CA ILE A 34 1.69 -45.36 -17.49
C ILE A 34 2.45 -44.61 -18.58
N ASN A 35 2.04 -43.37 -18.83
CA ASN A 35 2.84 -42.41 -19.60
C ASN A 35 3.18 -41.21 -18.71
N MET A 36 4.40 -40.70 -18.88
CA MET A 36 4.90 -39.53 -18.15
C MET A 36 5.70 -38.63 -19.07
N GLU A 37 5.40 -37.34 -19.02
CA GLU A 37 6.29 -36.29 -19.50
C GLU A 37 6.82 -35.53 -18.28
N LEU A 38 8.12 -35.64 -18.02
CA LEU A 38 8.79 -35.01 -16.89
C LEU A 38 9.46 -33.74 -17.39
N TYR A 39 9.05 -32.57 -16.88
CA TYR A 39 9.60 -31.28 -17.29
C TYR A 39 10.69 -30.83 -16.32
N LEU A 40 11.90 -30.62 -16.86
CA LEU A 40 13.10 -30.30 -16.12
C LEU A 40 14.17 -29.69 -17.03
N PRO A 41 15.09 -28.86 -16.52
CA PRO A 41 16.22 -28.40 -17.32
C PRO A 41 17.15 -29.56 -17.69
N THR A 42 17.36 -29.82 -18.99
CA THR A 42 18.26 -30.89 -19.44
C THR A 42 19.57 -30.36 -20.02
N ARG A 43 19.61 -29.08 -20.41
CA ARG A 43 20.76 -28.45 -21.08
C ARG A 43 22.08 -28.59 -20.33
N LYS A 44 22.07 -28.48 -18.99
CA LYS A 44 23.30 -28.58 -18.17
C LYS A 44 23.89 -29.99 -18.29
N ALA A 45 23.08 -31.00 -17.98
CA ALA A 45 23.46 -32.41 -18.09
C ALA A 45 23.85 -32.81 -19.52
N GLY A 46 23.14 -32.30 -20.54
CA GLY A 46 23.47 -32.57 -21.94
C GLY A 46 24.79 -31.94 -22.40
N TYR A 47 25.22 -30.84 -21.78
CA TYR A 47 26.51 -30.21 -22.08
C TYR A 47 27.67 -30.84 -21.29
N SER A 48 27.42 -31.19 -20.02
CA SER A 48 28.43 -31.77 -19.13
C SER A 48 28.59 -33.29 -19.28
N ASP A 49 27.61 -33.96 -19.88
CA ASP A 49 27.47 -35.43 -19.91
C ASP A 49 27.49 -36.04 -18.50
N ASP A 50 26.89 -35.34 -17.52
CA ASP A 50 26.84 -35.73 -16.11
C ASP A 50 25.43 -36.19 -15.71
N LEU A 51 25.30 -37.47 -15.33
CA LEU A 51 24.05 -38.08 -14.89
C LEU A 51 23.49 -37.43 -13.62
N THR A 52 24.35 -36.89 -12.74
CA THR A 52 23.94 -36.26 -11.48
C THR A 52 23.23 -34.91 -11.68
N GLU A 53 23.35 -34.34 -12.89
CA GLU A 53 22.70 -33.09 -13.28
C GLU A 53 21.36 -33.31 -13.99
N SER A 54 20.90 -34.57 -14.11
CA SER A 54 19.63 -34.96 -14.71
C SER A 54 18.86 -35.91 -13.79
N VAL A 55 17.64 -36.26 -14.20
CA VAL A 55 16.85 -37.30 -13.55
C VAL A 55 17.06 -38.62 -14.26
N ASN A 56 17.36 -39.67 -13.48
CA ASN A 56 17.44 -41.03 -14.00
C ASN A 56 16.04 -41.58 -14.26
N TYR A 57 15.64 -41.67 -15.54
CA TYR A 57 14.33 -42.20 -15.94
C TYR A 57 14.09 -43.66 -15.51
N GLY A 58 15.15 -44.44 -15.32
CA GLY A 58 15.04 -45.80 -14.76
C GLY A 58 14.62 -45.79 -13.29
N GLU A 59 15.21 -44.91 -12.48
CA GLU A 59 14.82 -44.73 -11.07
C GLU A 59 13.39 -44.22 -10.95
N VAL A 60 12.97 -43.26 -11.78
CA VAL A 60 11.58 -42.79 -11.82
C VAL A 60 10.62 -43.92 -12.18
N SER A 61 10.95 -44.72 -13.20
CA SER A 61 10.11 -45.85 -13.64
C SER A 61 9.97 -46.92 -12.55
N HIS A 62 11.06 -47.25 -11.85
CA HIS A 62 11.03 -48.18 -10.73
C HIS A 62 10.22 -47.63 -9.55
N PHE A 63 10.43 -46.37 -9.19
CA PHE A 63 9.69 -45.69 -8.12
C PHE A 63 8.19 -45.70 -8.39
N VAL A 64 7.76 -45.31 -9.59
CA VAL A 64 6.33 -45.29 -9.98
C VAL A 64 5.73 -46.68 -9.94
N THR A 65 6.46 -47.69 -10.44
CA THR A 65 6.02 -49.08 -10.40
C THR A 65 5.84 -49.58 -8.97
N GLU A 66 6.83 -49.33 -8.10
CA GLU A 66 6.76 -49.71 -6.69
C GLU A 66 5.62 -48.99 -5.97
N PHE A 67 5.47 -47.68 -6.20
CA PHE A 67 4.43 -46.87 -5.56
C PHE A 67 3.02 -47.38 -5.90
N LEU A 68 2.73 -47.60 -7.19
CA LEU A 68 1.43 -48.08 -7.66
C LEU A 68 1.14 -49.54 -7.30
N THR A 69 2.17 -50.37 -7.12
CA THR A 69 1.98 -51.77 -6.70
C THR A 69 1.81 -51.93 -5.19
N THR A 70 2.38 -51.02 -4.39
CA THR A 70 2.29 -51.06 -2.92
C THR A 70 1.08 -50.30 -2.37
N HIS A 71 0.55 -49.31 -3.10
CA HIS A 71 -0.60 -48.52 -2.69
C HIS A 71 -1.82 -48.84 -3.56
N THR A 72 -2.91 -49.34 -2.97
CA THR A 72 -4.13 -49.65 -3.70
C THR A 72 -5.18 -48.55 -3.57
N TYR A 73 -5.63 -48.01 -4.70
CA TYR A 73 -6.69 -47.02 -4.77
C TYR A 73 -7.96 -47.57 -5.42
N LYS A 74 -9.11 -47.01 -5.02
CA LYS A 74 -10.40 -47.32 -5.64
C LYS A 74 -10.56 -46.69 -7.03
N LEU A 75 -10.01 -45.49 -7.17
CA LEU A 75 -10.12 -44.62 -8.34
C LEU A 75 -8.75 -44.49 -9.00
N ILE A 76 -8.69 -44.51 -10.33
CA ILE A 76 -7.44 -44.30 -11.08
C ILE A 76 -7.03 -42.82 -11.06
N GLU A 77 -7.98 -41.93 -10.83
CA GLU A 77 -7.79 -40.51 -10.53
C GLU A 77 -6.96 -40.33 -9.26
N ALA A 78 -7.32 -41.02 -8.18
CA ALA A 78 -6.57 -40.97 -6.94
C ALA A 78 -5.19 -41.61 -7.07
N ALA A 79 -5.07 -42.70 -7.82
CA ALA A 79 -3.77 -43.32 -8.13
C ALA A 79 -2.87 -42.35 -8.91
N ALA A 80 -3.40 -41.67 -9.92
CA ALA A 80 -2.67 -40.67 -10.69
C ALA A 80 -2.21 -39.51 -9.80
N GLU A 81 -3.12 -38.90 -9.03
CA GLU A 81 -2.82 -37.76 -8.15
C GLU A 81 -1.71 -38.07 -7.15
N GLN A 82 -1.86 -39.18 -6.42
CA GLN A 82 -0.91 -39.55 -5.37
C GLN A 82 0.47 -39.93 -5.94
N THR A 83 0.49 -40.59 -7.11
CA THR A 83 1.74 -40.93 -7.78
C THR A 83 2.45 -39.68 -8.30
N ALA A 84 1.72 -38.77 -8.95
CA ALA A 84 2.29 -37.52 -9.45
C ALA A 84 2.87 -36.67 -8.31
N ARG A 85 2.13 -36.52 -7.21
CA ARG A 85 2.61 -35.86 -5.99
C ARG A 85 3.88 -36.53 -5.46
N ALA A 86 3.89 -37.85 -5.30
CA ALA A 86 5.04 -38.59 -4.79
C ALA A 86 6.29 -38.42 -5.67
N VAL A 87 6.12 -38.42 -7.00
CA VAL A 87 7.20 -38.16 -7.96
C VAL A 87 7.77 -36.75 -7.79
N LEU A 88 6.93 -35.72 -7.72
CA LEU A 88 7.40 -34.32 -7.55
C LEU A 88 8.10 -34.06 -6.22
N LEU A 89 7.71 -34.78 -5.17
CA LEU A 89 8.36 -34.71 -3.86
C LEU A 89 9.70 -35.44 -3.84
N HIS A 90 9.76 -36.63 -4.46
CA HIS A 90 10.96 -37.47 -4.44
C HIS A 90 12.06 -36.99 -5.40
N PHE A 91 11.70 -36.42 -6.55
CA PHE A 91 12.64 -36.00 -7.59
C PHE A 91 12.66 -34.47 -7.76
N PRO A 92 13.51 -33.73 -6.99
CA PRO A 92 13.43 -32.27 -6.89
C PRO A 92 13.81 -31.50 -8.17
N LEU A 93 14.47 -32.16 -9.13
CA LEU A 93 14.78 -31.57 -10.43
C LEU A 93 13.54 -31.47 -11.34
N ILE A 94 12.54 -32.34 -11.13
CA ILE A 94 11.27 -32.31 -11.87
C ILE A 94 10.45 -31.13 -11.37
N GLN A 95 10.22 -30.14 -12.24
CA GLN A 95 9.45 -28.95 -11.89
C GLN A 95 7.96 -29.17 -12.11
N LYS A 96 7.62 -29.99 -13.10
CA LYS A 96 6.27 -30.29 -13.54
C LYS A 96 6.24 -31.67 -14.18
N LEU A 97 5.12 -32.37 -14.08
CA LEU A 97 4.87 -33.58 -14.85
C LEU A 97 3.48 -33.58 -15.46
N LYS A 98 3.40 -34.17 -16.64
CA LYS A 98 2.17 -34.69 -17.22
C LYS A 98 2.16 -36.20 -17.02
N PHE A 99 1.10 -36.73 -16.42
CA PHE A 99 1.00 -38.13 -16.03
C PHE A 99 -0.32 -38.72 -16.49
N SER A 100 -0.29 -39.89 -17.12
CA SER A 100 -1.50 -40.62 -17.49
C SER A 100 -1.45 -42.07 -17.06
N ILE A 101 -2.54 -42.56 -16.47
CA ILE A 101 -2.76 -43.97 -16.16
C ILE A 101 -3.87 -44.54 -17.04
N HIS A 102 -3.52 -45.55 -17.82
CA HIS A 102 -4.40 -46.24 -18.75
C HIS A 102 -4.82 -47.59 -18.18
N LYS A 103 -6.09 -47.92 -18.37
CA LYS A 103 -6.75 -49.11 -17.86
C LYS A 103 -7.41 -49.86 -19.03
N PRO A 104 -6.62 -50.58 -19.84
CA PRO A 104 -7.12 -51.25 -21.04
C PRO A 104 -8.14 -52.36 -20.73
N TRP A 105 -8.14 -52.90 -19.52
CA TRP A 105 -9.04 -53.98 -19.09
C TRP A 105 -10.17 -53.49 -18.18
N ALA A 106 -10.53 -52.21 -18.29
CA ALA A 106 -11.63 -51.64 -17.51
C ALA A 106 -12.94 -52.43 -17.72
N PRO A 107 -13.64 -52.84 -16.64
CA PRO A 107 -14.84 -53.68 -16.73
C PRO A 107 -16.09 -52.86 -17.14
N VAL A 108 -16.09 -52.30 -18.35
CA VAL A 108 -17.18 -51.44 -18.88
C VAL A 108 -18.31 -52.25 -19.51
N GLY A 109 -18.06 -53.50 -19.89
CA GLY A 109 -19.08 -54.38 -20.50
C GLY A 109 -19.47 -53.99 -21.93
N LEU A 110 -18.68 -53.12 -22.58
CA LEU A 110 -18.85 -52.68 -23.97
C LEU A 110 -17.49 -52.73 -24.70
N PRO A 111 -17.47 -52.82 -26.04
CA PRO A 111 -16.22 -52.76 -26.80
C PRO A 111 -15.56 -51.39 -26.66
N LEU A 112 -14.36 -51.37 -26.09
CA LEU A 112 -13.47 -50.21 -26.04
C LEU A 112 -12.01 -50.70 -26.11
N SER A 113 -11.11 -49.84 -26.58
CA SER A 113 -9.67 -50.14 -26.58
C SER A 113 -9.01 -49.79 -25.26
N ASP A 114 -9.42 -48.69 -24.63
CA ASP A 114 -8.76 -48.16 -23.45
C ASP A 114 -9.61 -47.11 -22.70
N VAL A 115 -9.29 -46.90 -21.43
CA VAL A 115 -9.80 -45.83 -20.57
C VAL A 115 -8.62 -45.26 -19.80
N ALA A 116 -8.45 -43.93 -19.81
CA ALA A 116 -7.33 -43.30 -19.14
C ALA A 116 -7.73 -42.06 -18.34
N VAL A 117 -6.96 -41.78 -17.30
CA VAL A 117 -6.94 -40.48 -16.62
C VAL A 117 -5.60 -39.83 -16.90
N GLU A 118 -5.63 -38.57 -17.32
CA GLU A 118 -4.46 -37.74 -17.57
C GLU A 118 -4.53 -36.50 -16.68
N ILE A 119 -3.43 -36.20 -15.98
CA ILE A 119 -3.30 -35.04 -15.10
C ILE A 119 -1.97 -34.33 -15.36
N GLU A 120 -1.93 -33.07 -14.95
CA GLU A 120 -0.74 -32.23 -15.02
C GLU A 120 -0.53 -31.55 -13.66
N ARG A 121 0.64 -31.72 -13.07
CA ARG A 121 0.97 -31.19 -11.74
C ARG A 121 2.36 -30.58 -11.77
N GLY A 122 2.58 -29.54 -10.99
CA GLY A 122 3.89 -28.89 -10.93
C GLY A 122 4.04 -28.02 -9.70
N TRP A 123 5.28 -27.59 -9.49
CA TRP A 123 5.63 -26.64 -8.45
C TRP A 123 5.36 -25.22 -8.92
N HIS A 124 4.41 -24.57 -8.27
CA HIS A 124 4.03 -23.18 -8.49
C HIS A 124 4.86 -22.24 -7.62
N LYS A 125 5.13 -21.03 -8.12
CA LYS A 125 5.80 -19.97 -7.37
C LYS A 125 4.77 -18.97 -6.87
N VAL A 126 4.77 -18.72 -5.58
CA VAL A 126 3.76 -17.90 -4.90
C VAL A 126 4.46 -16.86 -4.04
N TYR A 127 3.87 -15.66 -3.95
CA TYR A 127 4.27 -14.64 -2.99
C TYR A 127 3.12 -14.41 -2.02
N LEU A 128 3.39 -14.54 -0.73
CA LEU A 128 2.41 -14.31 0.33
C LEU A 128 2.79 -13.06 1.12
N ALA A 129 1.79 -12.29 1.53
CA ALA A 129 1.92 -11.33 2.62
C ALA A 129 1.54 -12.00 3.93
N PHE A 130 2.17 -11.58 5.02
CA PHE A 130 1.76 -11.95 6.37
C PHE A 130 1.63 -10.70 7.25
N GLY A 131 0.65 -10.71 8.16
CA GLY A 131 0.36 -9.60 9.06
C GLY A 131 -0.09 -10.06 10.45
N SER A 132 0.34 -9.40 11.52
CA SER A 132 -0.12 -9.67 12.88
C SER A 132 -0.22 -8.41 13.73
N ASN A 133 -1.30 -8.25 14.50
CA ASN A 133 -1.55 -7.08 15.35
C ASN A 133 -1.95 -7.37 16.79
N MET A 134 -2.02 -8.64 17.20
CA MET A 134 -2.42 -9.03 18.55
C MET A 134 -1.42 -9.95 19.23
N GLY A 135 -1.29 -9.81 20.55
CA GLY A 135 -0.54 -10.73 21.39
C GLY A 135 0.95 -10.79 21.03
N ASP A 136 1.53 -11.99 21.05
CA ASP A 136 2.92 -12.22 20.67
C ASP A 136 3.07 -12.28 19.14
N ARG A 137 2.94 -11.11 18.50
CA ARG A 137 2.90 -10.91 17.04
C ARG A 137 4.00 -11.66 16.30
N ARG A 138 5.24 -11.56 16.80
CA ARG A 138 6.41 -12.21 16.20
C ARG A 138 6.28 -13.74 16.29
N LYS A 139 5.87 -14.27 17.45
CA LYS A 139 5.66 -15.70 17.62
C LYS A 139 4.59 -16.23 16.67
N TYR A 140 3.49 -15.52 16.47
CA TYR A 140 2.45 -15.95 15.53
C TYR A 140 2.95 -16.02 14.08
N ILE A 141 3.75 -15.04 13.66
CA ILE A 141 4.40 -15.05 12.34
C ILE A 141 5.38 -16.23 12.24
N GLU A 142 6.23 -16.44 13.24
CA GLU A 142 7.21 -17.54 13.28
C GLU A 142 6.52 -18.91 13.24
N ASP A 143 5.48 -19.11 14.07
CA ASP A 143 4.72 -20.35 14.14
C ASP A 143 3.98 -20.63 12.80
N ALA A 144 3.42 -19.60 12.15
CA ALA A 144 2.75 -19.75 10.85
C ALA A 144 3.73 -20.11 9.72
N ILE A 145 4.91 -19.47 9.68
CA ILE A 145 5.97 -19.80 8.72
C ILE A 145 6.48 -21.23 8.96
N GLU A 146 6.59 -21.65 10.21
CA GLU A 146 7.00 -23.01 10.54
C GLU A 146 5.91 -24.05 10.19
N GLU A 147 4.63 -23.74 10.36
CA GLU A 147 3.53 -24.57 9.85
C GLU A 147 3.62 -24.72 8.32
N LEU A 148 3.89 -23.63 7.57
CA LEU A 148 4.11 -23.70 6.13
C LEU A 148 5.32 -24.56 5.74
N ARG A 149 6.41 -24.53 6.52
CA ARG A 149 7.58 -25.39 6.30
C ARG A 149 7.32 -26.86 6.57
N ASN A 150 6.38 -27.16 7.46
CA ASN A 150 6.00 -28.53 7.82
C ASN A 150 5.01 -29.17 6.83
N LEU A 151 4.43 -28.38 5.93
CA LEU A 151 3.65 -28.92 4.81
C LEU A 151 4.60 -29.51 3.76
N GLU A 152 4.53 -30.82 3.53
CA GLU A 152 5.37 -31.52 2.54
C GLU A 152 5.27 -30.93 1.12
N ASP A 153 4.08 -30.42 0.78
CA ASP A 153 3.75 -29.84 -0.52
C ASP A 153 4.16 -28.37 -0.66
N CYS A 154 4.91 -27.85 0.31
CA CYS A 154 5.34 -26.47 0.38
C CYS A 154 6.86 -26.38 0.61
N LYS A 155 7.50 -25.38 0.00
CA LYS A 155 8.90 -25.04 0.21
C LYS A 155 9.00 -23.53 0.39
N VAL A 156 9.20 -23.09 1.63
CA VAL A 156 9.40 -21.67 1.94
C VAL A 156 10.78 -21.24 1.43
N GLY A 157 10.80 -20.19 0.61
CA GLY A 157 11.99 -19.57 0.06
C GLY A 157 12.45 -18.39 0.91
N LYS A 158 12.61 -17.22 0.26
CA LYS A 158 12.96 -15.98 0.95
C LYS A 158 11.83 -15.49 1.83
N VAL A 159 12.17 -14.91 2.97
CA VAL A 159 11.26 -14.22 3.88
C VAL A 159 11.85 -12.82 4.07
N SER A 160 11.03 -11.78 3.96
CA SER A 160 11.47 -10.40 4.20
C SER A 160 11.76 -10.16 5.67
N ASP A 161 12.40 -9.04 5.98
CA ASP A 161 12.39 -8.52 7.32
C ASP A 161 10.94 -8.18 7.76
N ILE A 162 10.70 -8.18 9.07
CA ILE A 162 9.42 -7.78 9.65
C ILE A 162 9.38 -6.26 9.74
N LEU A 163 8.43 -5.65 9.05
CA LEU A 163 8.15 -4.22 9.10
C LEU A 163 7.13 -3.94 10.21
N GLU A 164 7.47 -3.03 11.11
CA GLU A 164 6.54 -2.50 12.12
C GLU A 164 5.87 -1.23 11.59
N THR A 165 4.53 -1.22 11.54
CA THR A 165 3.74 -0.07 11.08
C THR A 165 2.61 0.26 12.05
N GLU A 166 2.07 1.47 11.95
CA GLU A 166 0.79 1.79 12.59
C GLU A 166 -0.39 1.07 11.88
N PRO A 167 -1.55 0.91 12.55
CA PRO A 167 -2.74 0.31 11.98
C PRO A 167 -3.21 1.01 10.69
N TYR A 168 -3.34 0.26 9.61
CA TYR A 168 -3.96 0.78 8.40
C TYR A 168 -5.47 0.98 8.63
N GLY A 169 -5.99 2.19 8.36
CA GLY A 169 -7.42 2.52 8.47
C GLY A 169 -7.92 2.94 9.88
N GLY A 170 -7.04 3.04 10.88
CA GLY A 170 -7.38 3.65 12.19
C GLY A 170 -8.32 2.85 13.11
N VAL A 171 -8.51 1.55 12.85
CA VAL A 171 -9.52 0.72 13.57
C VAL A 171 -8.93 -0.10 14.73
N ALA A 172 -7.61 -0.28 14.80
CA ALA A 172 -6.97 -1.17 15.78
C ALA A 172 -6.00 -0.40 16.71
N GLU A 173 -5.85 -0.86 17.95
CA GLU A 173 -4.86 -0.33 18.90
C GLU A 173 -3.57 -1.17 18.82
N GLY A 174 -2.42 -0.49 18.68
CA GLY A 174 -1.08 -1.10 18.70
C GLY A 174 -0.45 -1.29 17.32
N ALA A 175 0.88 -1.42 17.30
CA ALA A 175 1.64 -1.56 16.06
C ALA A 175 1.37 -2.91 15.35
N PHE A 176 1.42 -2.92 14.03
CA PHE A 176 1.28 -4.09 13.16
C PHE A 176 2.64 -4.58 12.71
N PHE A 177 2.84 -5.90 12.70
CA PHE A 177 3.97 -6.54 12.07
C PHE A 177 3.54 -7.08 10.71
N ASN A 178 4.21 -6.62 9.66
CA ASN A 178 3.93 -7.00 8.28
C ASN A 178 5.19 -7.55 7.62
N GLY A 179 5.02 -8.46 6.67
CA GLY A 179 6.11 -8.93 5.84
C GLY A 179 5.62 -9.75 4.67
N CYS A 180 6.55 -10.27 3.88
CA CYS A 180 6.25 -11.10 2.73
C CYS A 180 7.18 -12.31 2.68
N LEU A 181 6.72 -13.40 2.08
CA LEU A 181 7.54 -14.56 1.80
C LEU A 181 7.31 -15.09 0.39
N GLU A 182 8.36 -15.71 -0.15
CA GLU A 182 8.31 -16.53 -1.36
C GLU A 182 8.01 -17.98 -0.95
N LEU A 183 7.05 -18.60 -1.60
CA LEU A 183 6.65 -19.98 -1.38
C LEU A 183 6.68 -20.73 -2.72
N ARG A 184 7.16 -21.97 -2.72
CA ARG A 184 6.85 -22.92 -3.80
C ARG A 184 5.87 -23.95 -3.29
N THR A 185 4.84 -24.27 -4.08
CA THR A 185 3.81 -25.22 -3.65
C THR A 185 3.33 -26.14 -4.78
N LEU A 186 2.82 -27.32 -4.43
CA LEU A 186 2.09 -28.22 -5.33
C LEU A 186 0.57 -28.02 -5.31
N TYR A 187 0.06 -27.21 -4.38
CA TYR A 187 -1.36 -26.91 -4.31
C TYR A 187 -1.81 -26.10 -5.53
N THR A 188 -3.10 -26.12 -5.82
CA THR A 188 -3.77 -25.11 -6.63
C THR A 188 -3.97 -23.81 -5.83
N PRO A 189 -4.28 -22.67 -6.46
CA PRO A 189 -4.58 -21.42 -5.75
C PRO A 189 -5.65 -21.58 -4.67
N GLU A 190 -6.73 -22.31 -4.98
CA GLU A 190 -7.84 -22.56 -4.07
C GLU A 190 -7.45 -23.48 -2.90
N GLU A 191 -6.71 -24.57 -3.18
CA GLU A 191 -6.21 -25.47 -2.14
C GLU A 191 -5.23 -24.75 -1.21
N LEU A 192 -4.34 -23.90 -1.76
CA LEU A 192 -3.42 -23.11 -0.95
C LEU A 192 -4.20 -22.16 -0.04
N LEU A 193 -5.20 -21.46 -0.56
CA LEU A 193 -6.05 -20.57 0.23
C LEU A 193 -6.71 -21.33 1.39
N GLU A 194 -7.20 -22.55 1.18
CA GLU A 194 -7.74 -23.39 2.26
C GLU A 194 -6.68 -23.74 3.32
N LYS A 195 -5.43 -24.04 2.91
CA LYS A 195 -4.33 -24.27 3.85
C LYS A 195 -3.98 -23.03 4.66
N LEU A 196 -3.94 -21.86 4.03
CA LEU A 196 -3.66 -20.59 4.71
C LEU A 196 -4.75 -20.30 5.75
N HIS A 197 -6.03 -20.43 5.39
CA HIS A 197 -7.14 -20.29 6.34
C HIS A 197 -7.06 -21.28 7.51
N ALA A 198 -6.57 -22.50 7.29
CA ALA A 198 -6.36 -23.48 8.36
C ALA A 198 -5.25 -23.04 9.33
N ILE A 199 -4.13 -22.54 8.81
CA ILE A 199 -3.01 -22.00 9.61
C ILE A 199 -3.48 -20.78 10.43
N GLU A 200 -4.24 -19.87 9.81
CA GLU A 200 -4.84 -18.73 10.51
C GLU A 200 -5.82 -19.16 11.62
N ALA A 201 -6.56 -20.26 11.41
CA ALA A 201 -7.46 -20.79 12.41
C ALA A 201 -6.71 -21.40 13.61
N HIS A 202 -5.53 -22.00 13.41
CA HIS A 202 -4.69 -22.52 14.50
C HIS A 202 -4.10 -21.41 15.37
N GLY A 203 -3.72 -20.28 14.77
CA GLY A 203 -3.27 -19.08 15.49
C GLY A 203 -4.37 -18.44 16.33
N ASN A 204 -5.61 -18.45 15.83
CA ASN A 204 -6.78 -17.82 16.48
C ASN A 204 -7.41 -18.68 17.59
N ARG A 205 -6.66 -18.97 18.67
CA ARG A 205 -7.18 -19.71 19.85
C ARG A 205 -8.41 -19.07 20.54
N GLU A 206 -8.82 -17.85 20.19
CA GLU A 206 -10.05 -17.23 20.69
C GLU A 206 -10.83 -16.47 19.60
N ARG A 207 -11.73 -17.15 18.87
CA ARG A 207 -12.72 -16.47 18.01
C ARG A 207 -13.75 -15.70 18.88
N LYS A 208 -13.61 -14.38 18.99
CA LYS A 208 -14.69 -13.46 19.44
C LYS A 208 -14.85 -12.34 18.40
N MET A 209 -15.90 -12.44 17.58
CA MET A 209 -16.36 -11.51 16.51
C MET A 209 -15.82 -11.67 15.08
N ARG A 210 -16.74 -11.41 14.12
CA ARG A 210 -16.63 -11.63 12.67
C ARG A 210 -15.89 -10.50 11.91
N TRP A 211 -15.37 -9.50 12.65
CA TRP A 211 -14.58 -8.35 12.17
C TRP A 211 -13.51 -7.94 13.20
N GLY A 212 -13.13 -8.85 14.12
CA GLY A 212 -12.17 -8.59 15.20
C GLY A 212 -10.71 -8.81 14.76
N SER A 213 -9.80 -8.16 15.48
CA SER A 213 -8.34 -8.24 15.35
C SER A 213 -7.83 -9.71 15.28
N ARG A 214 -6.84 -9.97 14.41
CA ARG A 214 -6.36 -11.33 14.05
C ARG A 214 -5.00 -11.60 14.72
N THR A 215 -4.75 -12.85 15.09
CA THR A 215 -3.43 -13.28 15.58
C THR A 215 -2.40 -13.39 14.46
N ILE A 216 -2.82 -13.81 13.27
CA ILE A 216 -2.04 -13.84 12.02
C ILE A 216 -3.00 -13.75 10.84
N ASP A 217 -2.55 -13.13 9.75
CA ASP A 217 -3.24 -12.97 8.48
C ASP A 217 -2.28 -13.36 7.35
N LEU A 218 -2.71 -14.18 6.39
CA LEU A 218 -1.90 -14.69 5.29
C LEU A 218 -2.62 -14.47 3.95
N ASP A 219 -2.13 -13.52 3.15
CA ASP A 219 -2.74 -13.19 1.86
C ASP A 219 -1.88 -13.66 0.69
N ILE A 220 -2.52 -14.25 -0.33
CA ILE A 220 -1.85 -14.58 -1.60
C ILE A 220 -1.72 -13.31 -2.45
N LEU A 221 -0.48 -12.85 -2.69
CA LEU A 221 -0.21 -11.67 -3.52
C LEU A 221 -0.08 -12.01 -5.00
N PHE A 222 0.69 -13.05 -5.31
CA PHE A 222 0.96 -13.51 -6.67
C PHE A 222 0.99 -15.03 -6.72
N TYR A 223 0.61 -15.60 -7.86
CA TYR A 223 0.65 -17.03 -8.13
C TYR A 223 1.10 -17.22 -9.58
N ASP A 224 2.35 -17.64 -9.77
CA ASP A 224 3.04 -17.63 -11.05
C ASP A 224 2.81 -16.31 -11.81
N ASP A 225 2.33 -16.40 -13.06
CA ASP A 225 1.92 -15.26 -13.89
C ASP A 225 0.37 -15.17 -14.01
N GLU A 226 -0.37 -15.87 -13.14
CA GLU A 226 -1.82 -16.02 -13.21
C GLU A 226 -2.58 -14.71 -12.94
N VAL A 227 -3.76 -14.60 -13.57
CA VAL A 227 -4.74 -13.55 -13.30
C VAL A 227 -6.08 -14.21 -13.01
N ILE A 228 -6.43 -14.26 -11.73
CA ILE A 228 -7.63 -14.91 -11.21
C ILE A 228 -8.58 -13.85 -10.68
N SER A 229 -9.86 -13.97 -11.03
CA SER A 229 -10.93 -13.12 -10.50
C SER A 229 -12.16 -13.97 -10.24
N THR A 230 -12.25 -14.47 -9.01
CA THR A 230 -13.40 -15.22 -8.49
C THR A 230 -13.95 -14.49 -7.26
N PRO A 231 -15.21 -14.78 -6.83
CA PRO A 231 -15.75 -14.19 -5.61
C PRO A 231 -14.92 -14.51 -4.35
N GLU A 232 -14.22 -15.64 -4.33
CA GLU A 232 -13.45 -16.13 -3.19
C GLU A 232 -11.97 -15.74 -3.24
N LEU A 233 -11.39 -15.56 -4.43
CA LEU A 233 -9.95 -15.33 -4.62
C LEU A 233 -9.66 -14.42 -5.83
N THR A 234 -8.82 -13.41 -5.61
CA THR A 234 -8.31 -12.51 -6.66
C THR A 234 -6.79 -12.50 -6.65
N ILE A 235 -6.18 -12.80 -7.80
CA ILE A 235 -4.72 -12.83 -7.99
C ILE A 235 -4.37 -12.06 -9.27
N PRO A 236 -3.36 -11.16 -9.27
CA PRO A 236 -2.67 -10.66 -8.09
C PRO A 236 -3.62 -9.97 -7.11
N HIS A 237 -3.26 -9.91 -5.82
CA HIS A 237 -4.14 -9.36 -4.78
C HIS A 237 -4.59 -7.93 -5.14
N ILE A 238 -5.91 -7.70 -5.16
CA ILE A 238 -6.54 -6.51 -5.75
C ILE A 238 -6.00 -5.18 -5.22
N ASP A 239 -5.65 -5.12 -3.94
CA ASP A 239 -5.27 -3.89 -3.25
C ASP A 239 -3.78 -3.82 -2.89
N MET A 240 -2.95 -4.76 -3.39
CA MET A 240 -1.55 -4.81 -2.99
C MET A 240 -0.75 -3.57 -3.42
N ALA A 241 -1.12 -2.98 -4.57
CA ALA A 241 -0.41 -1.85 -5.14
C ALA A 241 -0.63 -0.53 -4.38
N ASN A 242 -1.61 -0.49 -3.47
CA ASN A 242 -1.94 0.69 -2.66
C ASN A 242 -1.40 0.59 -1.22
N ARG A 243 -0.63 -0.45 -0.89
CA ARG A 243 -0.20 -0.75 0.48
C ARG A 243 1.32 -0.74 0.59
N LEU A 244 1.91 0.35 1.11
CA LEU A 244 3.35 0.44 1.32
C LEU A 244 3.87 -0.68 2.22
N PHE A 245 3.12 -1.04 3.28
CA PHE A 245 3.49 -2.12 4.19
C PHE A 245 3.48 -3.52 3.55
N VAL A 246 2.94 -3.68 2.34
CA VAL A 246 3.06 -4.88 1.50
C VAL A 246 4.20 -4.70 0.48
N LEU A 247 4.24 -3.57 -0.21
CA LEU A 247 5.22 -3.31 -1.27
C LEU A 247 6.65 -3.17 -0.75
N GLU A 248 6.86 -2.65 0.45
CA GLU A 248 8.19 -2.57 1.08
C GLU A 248 8.82 -3.95 1.30
N PRO A 249 8.21 -4.86 2.08
CA PRO A 249 8.77 -6.20 2.28
C PRO A 249 8.81 -7.03 1.00
N LEU A 250 7.81 -6.90 0.11
CA LEU A 250 7.84 -7.62 -1.16
C LEU A 250 8.99 -7.14 -2.06
N CYS A 251 9.27 -5.84 -2.07
CA CYS A 251 10.38 -5.27 -2.83
C CYS A 251 11.75 -5.72 -2.32
N GLU A 252 11.87 -6.10 -1.05
CA GLU A 252 13.10 -6.66 -0.47
C GLU A 252 13.43 -8.03 -1.11
N ILE A 253 12.42 -8.91 -1.21
CA ILE A 253 12.62 -10.29 -1.68
C ILE A 253 12.51 -10.44 -3.20
N ALA A 254 11.71 -9.58 -3.86
CA ALA A 254 11.35 -9.67 -5.27
C ALA A 254 11.09 -8.30 -5.94
N PRO A 255 12.09 -7.39 -6.00
CA PRO A 255 11.90 -6.02 -6.53
C PRO A 255 11.47 -5.96 -8.00
N TYR A 256 11.90 -6.94 -8.80
CA TYR A 256 11.64 -6.99 -10.24
C TYR A 256 10.46 -7.90 -10.61
N LEU A 257 9.72 -8.41 -9.62
CA LEU A 257 8.52 -9.19 -9.89
C LEU A 257 7.52 -8.33 -10.67
N TRP A 258 7.01 -8.89 -11.76
CA TRP A 258 6.17 -8.18 -12.72
C TRP A 258 4.69 -8.36 -12.38
N HIS A 259 3.96 -7.26 -12.27
CA HIS A 259 2.52 -7.32 -12.08
C HIS A 259 1.80 -7.52 -13.44
N PRO A 260 1.13 -8.66 -13.70
CA PRO A 260 0.57 -8.98 -15.01
C PRO A 260 -0.55 -8.03 -15.45
N VAL A 261 -1.32 -7.47 -14.50
CA VAL A 261 -2.36 -6.46 -14.79
C VAL A 261 -1.81 -5.04 -14.92
N LEU A 262 -1.13 -4.52 -13.89
CA LEU A 262 -0.64 -3.14 -13.87
C LEU A 262 0.53 -2.88 -14.80
N LYS A 263 1.21 -3.93 -15.29
CA LYS A 263 2.39 -3.84 -16.17
C LYS A 263 3.52 -3.01 -15.55
N LYS A 264 3.78 -3.24 -14.27
CA LYS A 264 4.82 -2.58 -13.48
C LYS A 264 5.57 -3.60 -12.62
N THR A 265 6.82 -3.32 -12.30
CA THR A 265 7.53 -4.10 -11.28
C THR A 265 7.10 -3.69 -9.88
N VAL A 266 7.31 -4.57 -8.89
CA VAL A 266 7.10 -4.22 -7.47
C VAL A 266 7.87 -2.97 -7.07
N LEU A 267 9.11 -2.81 -7.54
CA LEU A 267 9.91 -1.60 -7.29
C LEU A 267 9.25 -0.34 -7.85
N GLN A 268 8.71 -0.39 -9.07
CA GLN A 268 8.01 0.73 -9.68
C GLN A 268 6.74 1.08 -8.90
N MET A 269 5.91 0.08 -8.57
CA MET A 269 4.70 0.29 -7.77
C MET A 269 5.02 0.94 -6.41
N LYS A 270 6.09 0.48 -5.74
CA LYS A 270 6.57 1.07 -4.48
C LYS A 270 7.00 2.52 -4.66
N GLN A 271 7.79 2.82 -5.69
CA GLN A 271 8.29 4.17 -5.94
C GLN A 271 7.16 5.15 -6.24
N GLU A 272 6.17 4.74 -7.04
CA GLU A 272 5.00 5.55 -7.33
C GLU A 272 4.16 5.81 -6.08
N LEU A 273 3.94 4.77 -5.25
CA LEU A 273 3.18 4.92 -4.02
C LEU A 273 3.90 5.82 -3.01
N LYS A 274 5.23 5.73 -2.89
CA LYS A 274 6.03 6.64 -2.03
C LYS A 274 6.09 8.08 -2.55
N GLY A 275 5.90 8.29 -3.85
CA GLY A 275 5.98 9.62 -4.46
C GLY A 275 4.70 10.44 -4.30
N ARG A 276 3.58 9.77 -4.04
CA ARG A 276 2.25 10.37 -4.01
C ARG A 276 2.11 11.34 -2.83
N LYS A 277 1.65 12.56 -3.11
CA LYS A 277 1.16 13.47 -2.06
C LYS A 277 -0.24 13.03 -1.66
N ASP A 278 -0.45 12.66 -0.40
CA ASP A 278 -1.78 12.29 0.12
C ASP A 278 -2.33 13.31 1.12
N ILE A 279 -1.49 14.28 1.52
CA ILE A 279 -1.83 15.31 2.50
C ILE A 279 -1.62 16.70 1.88
N VAL A 280 -2.68 17.51 1.90
CA VAL A 280 -2.63 18.89 1.42
C VAL A 280 -2.85 19.83 2.60
N LEU A 281 -1.85 20.65 2.88
CA LEU A 281 -1.93 21.70 3.89
C LEU A 281 -2.19 23.04 3.20
N PHE A 282 -3.01 23.89 3.81
CA PHE A 282 -3.32 25.23 3.32
C PHE A 282 -2.94 26.27 4.36
N ASP A 283 -2.35 27.39 3.93
CA ASP A 283 -2.49 28.63 4.70
C ASP A 283 -3.93 29.20 4.57
N LEU A 284 -4.25 30.22 5.36
CA LEU A 284 -5.57 30.84 5.41
C LEU A 284 -5.63 32.19 4.67
N ASP A 285 -4.83 33.15 5.12
CA ASP A 285 -4.92 34.56 4.69
C ASP A 285 -4.10 34.71 3.40
N GLY A 286 -4.74 34.99 2.27
CA GLY A 286 -4.07 35.04 0.96
C GLY A 286 -4.12 33.74 0.17
N THR A 287 -4.56 32.65 0.83
CA THR A 287 -4.74 31.32 0.23
C THR A 287 -6.20 30.89 0.15
N ILE A 288 -6.88 30.73 1.29
CA ILE A 288 -8.30 30.36 1.31
C ILE A 288 -9.18 31.62 1.29
N THR A 289 -8.77 32.63 2.05
CA THR A 289 -9.54 33.86 2.24
C THR A 289 -8.77 35.09 1.82
N ASN A 290 -9.45 36.00 1.13
CA ASN A 290 -9.04 37.38 0.98
C ASN A 290 -9.45 38.16 2.24
N SER A 291 -8.50 38.37 3.14
CA SER A 291 -8.70 39.05 4.43
C SER A 291 -8.24 40.51 4.44
N LYS A 292 -7.94 41.08 3.26
CA LYS A 292 -7.45 42.45 3.11
C LYS A 292 -8.35 43.47 3.79
N GLU A 293 -9.66 43.40 3.55
CA GLU A 293 -10.61 44.38 4.07
C GLU A 293 -10.59 44.45 5.61
N GLY A 294 -10.73 43.30 6.28
CA GLY A 294 -10.75 43.23 7.73
C GLY A 294 -9.43 43.62 8.37
N ILE A 295 -8.30 43.18 7.79
CA ILE A 295 -6.96 43.48 8.32
C ILE A 295 -6.65 44.98 8.18
N THR A 296 -6.82 45.53 6.99
CA THR A 296 -6.49 46.94 6.72
C THR A 296 -7.39 47.89 7.51
N LYS A 297 -8.70 47.62 7.63
CA LYS A 297 -9.60 48.44 8.49
C LYS A 297 -9.24 48.36 9.98
N CYS A 298 -8.75 47.21 10.46
CA CYS A 298 -8.26 47.09 11.83
C CYS A 298 -6.94 47.83 12.04
N ALA A 299 -6.03 47.81 11.05
CA ALA A 299 -4.82 48.63 11.08
C ALA A 299 -5.15 50.12 11.10
N GLN A 300 -6.08 50.58 10.25
CA GLN A 300 -6.58 51.97 10.26
C GLN A 300 -7.17 52.35 11.62
N TYR A 301 -7.97 51.47 12.23
CA TYR A 301 -8.54 51.71 13.56
C TYR A 301 -7.45 51.88 14.63
N ALA A 302 -6.43 51.02 14.60
CA ALA A 302 -5.30 51.11 15.52
C ALA A 302 -4.47 52.38 15.29
N LEU A 303 -4.04 52.65 14.05
CA LEU A 303 -3.26 53.84 13.68
C LEU A 303 -3.96 55.15 14.06
N LYS A 304 -5.27 55.22 13.82
CA LYS A 304 -6.09 56.38 14.18
C LYS A 304 -6.09 56.68 15.68
N ALA A 305 -6.00 55.64 16.53
CA ALA A 305 -5.89 55.82 17.98
C ALA A 305 -4.58 56.53 18.40
N TYR A 306 -3.56 56.50 17.54
CA TYR A 306 -2.27 57.17 17.72
C TYR A 306 -2.11 58.41 16.82
N GLY A 307 -3.20 58.91 16.25
CA GLY A 307 -3.20 60.13 15.45
C GLY A 307 -2.61 59.98 14.04
N ILE A 308 -2.42 58.74 13.57
CA ILE A 308 -1.95 58.44 12.22
C ILE A 308 -3.18 58.11 11.36
N ASP A 309 -3.42 58.91 10.31
CA ASP A 309 -4.53 58.71 9.37
C ASP A 309 -3.98 58.16 8.05
N GLU A 310 -4.26 56.88 7.77
CA GLU A 310 -3.93 56.22 6.50
C GLU A 310 -5.22 55.73 5.83
N PRO A 311 -5.89 56.57 5.01
CA PRO A 311 -7.18 56.24 4.42
C PRO A 311 -7.08 55.22 3.28
N ASP A 312 -5.89 55.03 2.71
CA ASP A 312 -5.63 54.12 1.61
C ASP A 312 -5.32 52.71 2.12
N ALA A 313 -6.26 51.79 1.93
CA ALA A 313 -6.13 50.41 2.39
C ALA A 313 -5.03 49.64 1.64
N ASP A 314 -4.72 50.01 0.40
CA ASP A 314 -3.71 49.31 -0.42
C ASP A 314 -2.31 49.49 0.15
N LYS A 315 -2.05 50.64 0.79
CA LYS A 315 -0.78 50.86 1.50
C LYS A 315 -0.65 50.06 2.78
N LEU A 316 -1.72 49.44 3.27
CA LEU A 316 -1.72 48.69 4.52
C LEU A 316 -1.65 47.17 4.28
N GLU A 317 -1.49 46.73 3.03
CA GLU A 317 -1.36 45.31 2.68
C GLU A 317 -0.17 44.63 3.38
N PHE A 318 0.89 45.38 3.71
CA PHE A 318 2.03 44.85 4.46
C PHE A 318 1.68 44.39 5.89
N PHE A 319 0.48 44.69 6.41
CA PHE A 319 -0.02 44.09 7.66
C PHE A 319 -0.55 42.66 7.50
N ILE A 320 -0.71 42.17 6.27
CA ILE A 320 -1.26 40.84 5.98
C ILE A 320 -0.12 39.84 5.89
N GLY A 321 -0.10 38.87 6.82
CA GLY A 321 0.93 37.84 6.90
C GLY A 321 1.90 37.99 8.08
N PRO A 322 2.69 39.08 8.20
CA PRO A 322 3.74 39.17 9.21
C PRO A 322 3.20 39.48 10.62
N PRO A 323 3.99 39.26 11.68
CA PRO A 323 3.60 39.63 13.05
C PRO A 323 3.28 41.13 13.19
N LEU A 324 2.08 41.43 13.71
CA LEU A 324 1.57 42.81 13.81
C LEU A 324 2.49 43.75 14.61
N LYS A 325 3.10 43.25 15.70
CA LYS A 325 4.00 44.04 16.55
C LYS A 325 5.19 44.57 15.73
N ASN A 326 5.87 43.67 15.02
CA ASN A 326 7.03 44.03 14.21
C ASN A 326 6.62 44.99 13.09
N THR A 327 5.47 44.75 12.48
CA THR A 327 4.92 45.62 11.41
C THR A 327 4.72 47.06 11.88
N PHE A 328 4.13 47.27 13.06
CA PHE A 328 3.98 48.62 13.63
C PHE A 328 5.32 49.29 13.96
N MET A 329 6.29 48.51 14.45
CA MET A 329 7.63 49.03 14.78
C MET A 329 8.41 49.43 13.52
N GLU A 330 8.43 48.57 12.49
CA GLU A 330 9.23 48.74 11.29
C GLU A 330 8.68 49.83 10.36
N HIS A 331 7.36 49.86 10.15
CA HIS A 331 6.74 50.77 9.18
C HIS A 331 6.31 52.11 9.76
N TYR A 332 5.99 52.16 11.06
CA TYR A 332 5.53 53.38 11.72
C TYR A 332 6.47 53.87 12.82
N GLY A 333 7.61 53.22 13.03
CA GLY A 333 8.63 53.66 13.99
C GLY A 333 8.17 53.64 15.45
N MET A 334 7.14 52.85 15.76
CA MET A 334 6.64 52.71 17.14
C MET A 334 7.70 52.00 18.00
N ASP A 335 7.90 52.46 19.23
CA ASP A 335 8.63 51.68 20.23
C ASP A 335 7.85 50.42 20.63
N GLU A 336 8.50 49.49 21.33
CA GLU A 336 7.90 48.20 21.66
C GLU A 336 6.63 48.32 22.53
N GLU A 337 6.62 49.24 23.50
CA GLU A 337 5.47 49.46 24.38
C GLU A 337 4.27 50.00 23.59
N THR A 338 4.51 50.97 22.71
CA THR A 338 3.50 51.57 21.83
C THR A 338 2.97 50.54 20.83
N ALA A 339 3.85 49.73 20.23
CA ALA A 339 3.47 48.70 19.28
C ALA A 339 2.58 47.63 19.94
N VAL A 340 2.89 47.20 21.17
CA VAL A 340 2.04 46.26 21.93
C VAL A 340 0.65 46.86 22.18
N ALA A 341 0.57 48.13 22.56
CA ALA A 341 -0.70 48.81 22.77
C ALA A 341 -1.48 49.03 21.45
N ALA A 342 -0.80 49.29 20.32
CA ALA A 342 -1.39 49.36 19.00
C ALA A 342 -1.97 48.01 18.54
N VAL A 343 -1.27 46.91 18.81
CA VAL A 343 -1.79 45.54 18.59
C VAL A 343 -3.05 45.30 19.41
N ALA A 344 -3.11 45.76 20.67
CA ALA A 344 -4.32 45.66 21.47
C ALA A 344 -5.49 46.44 20.85
N LYS A 345 -5.24 47.66 20.32
CA LYS A 345 -6.24 48.44 19.59
C LYS A 345 -6.69 47.79 18.29
N TYR A 346 -5.78 47.19 17.54
CA TYR A 346 -6.11 46.40 16.36
C TYR A 346 -7.08 45.26 16.74
N ARG A 347 -6.74 44.50 17.78
CA ARG A 347 -7.51 43.33 18.24
C ARG A 347 -8.88 43.69 18.81
N GLU A 348 -9.01 44.90 19.40
CA GLU A 348 -10.27 45.47 19.89
C GLU A 348 -11.35 45.49 18.78
N ARG A 349 -10.97 45.85 17.55
CA ARG A 349 -11.88 45.84 16.38
C ARG A 349 -11.90 44.47 15.68
N TYR A 350 -10.76 43.78 15.65
CA TYR A 350 -10.61 42.56 14.86
C TYR A 350 -11.53 41.43 15.33
N HIS A 351 -11.49 41.07 16.61
CA HIS A 351 -12.25 39.92 17.11
C HIS A 351 -13.78 40.04 17.00
N PRO A 352 -14.42 41.21 17.25
CA PRO A 352 -15.87 41.33 17.11
C PRO A 352 -16.33 41.57 15.67
N THR A 353 -15.50 42.17 14.80
CA THR A 353 -15.95 42.63 13.48
C THR A 353 -14.97 42.28 12.37
N GLY A 354 -13.70 42.70 12.49
CA GLY A 354 -12.72 42.57 11.40
C GLY A 354 -12.45 41.14 10.95
N ILE A 355 -12.61 40.16 11.84
CA ILE A 355 -12.43 38.73 11.52
C ILE A 355 -13.39 38.21 10.44
N PHE A 356 -14.58 38.79 10.33
CA PHE A 356 -15.60 38.39 9.35
C PHE A 356 -15.62 39.31 8.11
N GLU A 357 -14.82 40.39 8.10
CA GLU A 357 -14.63 41.24 6.91
C GLU A 357 -13.58 40.60 5.98
N CYS A 358 -13.89 39.39 5.51
CA CYS A 358 -13.10 38.65 4.54
C CYS A 358 -14.04 37.95 3.54
N SER A 359 -13.48 37.43 2.46
CA SER A 359 -14.20 36.63 1.46
C SER A 359 -13.38 35.40 1.07
N LEU A 360 -14.03 34.33 0.61
CA LEU A 360 -13.32 33.21 -0.01
C LEU A 360 -12.80 33.63 -1.39
N PHE A 361 -11.60 33.17 -1.73
CA PHE A 361 -11.17 33.24 -3.13
C PHE A 361 -12.01 32.32 -4.00
N ASP A 362 -12.16 32.70 -5.28
CA ASP A 362 -12.88 31.90 -6.26
C ASP A 362 -12.25 30.50 -6.38
N GLY A 363 -13.09 29.47 -6.47
CA GLY A 363 -12.63 28.09 -6.67
C GLY A 363 -12.25 27.30 -5.41
N VAL A 364 -12.01 27.97 -4.28
CA VAL A 364 -11.49 27.33 -3.06
C VAL A 364 -12.40 26.21 -2.54
N GLU A 365 -13.71 26.46 -2.46
CA GLU A 365 -14.65 25.45 -1.96
C GLU A 365 -14.71 24.22 -2.89
N ASP A 366 -14.66 24.44 -4.21
CA ASP A 366 -14.69 23.36 -5.19
C ASP A 366 -13.39 22.55 -5.20
N ALA A 367 -12.24 23.20 -5.01
CA ALA A 367 -10.95 22.53 -4.82
C ALA A 367 -10.96 21.65 -3.55
N LEU A 368 -11.42 22.18 -2.41
CA LEU A 368 -11.54 21.42 -1.16
C LEU A 368 -12.46 20.20 -1.33
N LYS A 369 -13.64 20.38 -1.95
CA LYS A 369 -14.56 19.28 -2.27
C LYS A 369 -13.91 18.22 -3.16
N SER A 370 -13.17 18.65 -4.19
CA SER A 370 -12.51 17.76 -5.13
C SER A 370 -11.44 16.91 -4.44
N LEU A 371 -10.57 17.55 -3.64
CA LEU A 371 -9.52 16.88 -2.88
C LEU A 371 -10.10 15.87 -1.88
N LYS A 372 -11.13 16.25 -1.09
CA LYS A 372 -11.76 15.30 -0.16
C LYS A 372 -12.38 14.09 -0.87
N ARG A 373 -13.06 14.31 -2.00
CA ARG A 373 -13.65 13.21 -2.80
C ARG A 373 -12.59 12.26 -3.38
N LYS A 374 -11.38 12.76 -3.63
CA LYS A 374 -10.23 11.95 -4.10
C LYS A 374 -9.46 11.26 -2.97
N GLY A 375 -9.87 11.46 -1.72
CA GLY A 375 -9.31 10.80 -0.54
C GLY A 375 -8.13 11.52 0.11
N TYR A 376 -7.83 12.75 -0.31
CA TYR A 376 -6.78 13.56 0.34
C TYR A 376 -7.18 13.93 1.77
N ARG A 377 -6.18 13.92 2.66
CA ARG A 377 -6.29 14.51 4.00
C ARG A 377 -5.96 15.99 3.89
N ILE A 378 -6.79 16.85 4.46
CA ILE A 378 -6.67 18.30 4.32
C ILE A 378 -6.43 18.92 5.69
N GLY A 379 -5.36 19.72 5.81
CA GLY A 379 -5.04 20.46 7.02
C GLY A 379 -4.97 21.97 6.78
N LEU A 380 -5.23 22.76 7.82
CA LEU A 380 -4.89 24.18 7.83
C LEU A 380 -3.64 24.40 8.69
N ALA A 381 -2.65 25.12 8.16
CA ALA A 381 -1.43 25.50 8.85
C ALA A 381 -1.16 27.01 8.67
N SER A 382 -1.69 27.83 9.60
CA SER A 382 -1.59 29.29 9.51
C SER A 382 -0.89 29.94 10.71
N SER A 383 -0.12 31.00 10.49
CA SER A 383 0.42 31.84 11.59
C SER A 383 -0.65 32.72 12.24
N LYS A 384 -1.88 32.68 11.75
CA LYS A 384 -3.04 33.28 12.41
C LYS A 384 -3.42 32.47 13.67
N PRO A 385 -3.90 33.12 14.76
CA PRO A 385 -4.36 32.40 15.94
C PRO A 385 -5.41 31.33 15.64
N GLU A 386 -5.25 30.11 16.19
CA GLU A 386 -6.08 28.95 15.84
C GLU A 386 -7.59 29.19 16.03
N GLU A 387 -7.98 29.85 17.12
CA GLU A 387 -9.38 30.22 17.37
C GLU A 387 -9.95 31.11 16.26
N SER A 388 -9.13 32.01 15.72
CA SER A 388 -9.56 32.88 14.63
C SER A 388 -9.71 32.10 13.32
N CYS A 389 -8.80 31.18 13.04
CA CYS A 389 -8.89 30.28 11.88
C CYS A 389 -10.20 29.48 11.91
N ARG A 390 -10.50 28.82 13.04
CA ARG A 390 -11.72 28.01 13.20
C ARG A 390 -12.98 28.85 12.98
N ARG A 391 -13.07 30.03 13.59
CA ARG A 391 -14.21 30.94 13.44
C ARG A 391 -14.45 31.39 12.00
N ILE A 392 -13.39 31.64 11.24
CA ILE A 392 -13.47 32.01 9.82
C ILE A 392 -13.98 30.83 8.98
N LEU A 393 -13.39 29.65 9.15
CA LEU A 393 -13.80 28.45 8.41
C LEU A 393 -15.25 28.03 8.75
N GLU A 394 -15.70 28.22 9.98
CA GLU A 394 -17.09 28.01 10.40
C GLU A 394 -18.04 29.02 9.76
N HIS A 395 -17.65 30.29 9.71
CA HIS A 395 -18.45 31.37 9.09
C HIS A 395 -18.74 31.08 7.61
N PHE A 396 -17.75 30.55 6.89
CA PHE A 396 -17.91 30.14 5.49
C PHE A 396 -18.43 28.72 5.29
N HIS A 397 -18.75 27.99 6.36
CA HIS A 397 -19.23 26.61 6.31
C HIS A 397 -18.28 25.61 5.61
N ILE A 398 -16.97 25.86 5.65
CA ILE A 398 -15.94 25.00 5.04
C ILE A 398 -15.09 24.26 6.06
N LEU A 399 -15.27 24.49 7.36
CA LEU A 399 -14.51 23.81 8.42
C LEU A 399 -14.55 22.28 8.29
N SER A 400 -15.69 21.71 7.86
CA SER A 400 -15.87 20.26 7.72
C SER A 400 -14.99 19.60 6.65
N TYR A 401 -14.34 20.36 5.77
CA TYR A 401 -13.39 19.81 4.81
C TYR A 401 -12.00 19.58 5.42
N PHE A 402 -11.68 20.22 6.54
CA PHE A 402 -10.38 20.11 7.20
C PHE A 402 -10.40 18.98 8.24
N ASP A 403 -9.43 18.07 8.12
CA ASP A 403 -9.19 17.03 9.11
C ASP A 403 -8.54 17.61 10.37
N GLU A 404 -7.70 18.64 10.22
CA GLU A 404 -7.13 19.41 11.31
C GLU A 404 -6.98 20.89 10.99
N VAL A 405 -7.08 21.72 12.02
CA VAL A 405 -6.86 23.17 11.95
C VAL A 405 -5.85 23.56 13.01
N VAL A 406 -4.68 24.00 12.57
CA VAL A 406 -3.59 24.43 13.44
C VAL A 406 -3.25 25.88 13.13
N GLY A 407 -3.24 26.68 14.18
CA GLY A 407 -2.85 28.09 14.13
C GLY A 407 -1.82 28.44 15.19
N ALA A 408 -1.38 29.70 15.18
CA ALA A 408 -0.55 30.24 16.25
C ALA A 408 -1.27 30.18 17.61
N THR A 409 -0.50 30.04 18.69
CA THR A 409 -1.05 30.08 20.06
C THR A 409 -1.04 31.50 20.60
N MET A 410 -2.06 31.84 21.40
CA MET A 410 -2.19 33.19 21.97
C MET A 410 -1.07 33.54 22.96
N ASP A 411 -0.40 32.53 23.52
CA ASP A 411 0.76 32.70 24.40
C ASP A 411 2.10 32.79 23.64
N GLY A 412 2.08 32.73 22.30
CA GLY A 412 3.26 32.89 21.45
C GLY A 412 4.23 31.71 21.45
N ARG A 413 3.86 30.55 22.01
CA ARG A 413 4.69 29.33 21.95
C ARG A 413 4.78 28.73 20.55
N ILE A 414 3.75 28.94 19.74
CA ILE A 414 3.68 28.57 18.33
C ILE A 414 3.28 29.85 17.60
N ASP A 415 4.17 30.38 16.75
CA ASP A 415 3.92 31.66 16.07
C ASP A 415 4.43 31.63 14.62
N SER A 416 5.65 31.14 14.42
CA SER A 416 6.24 31.04 13.09
C SER A 416 5.56 29.97 12.23
N LYS A 417 5.62 30.14 10.91
CA LYS A 417 5.08 29.17 9.95
C LYS A 417 5.67 27.77 10.15
N TYR A 418 6.98 27.68 10.42
CA TYR A 418 7.65 26.42 10.72
C TYR A 418 7.09 25.74 11.98
N GLU A 419 6.92 26.46 13.09
CA GLU A 419 6.36 25.90 14.33
C GLU A 419 4.92 25.42 14.15
N VAL A 420 4.10 26.18 13.41
CA VAL A 420 2.74 25.78 13.07
C VAL A 420 2.74 24.50 12.23
N LEU A 421 3.63 24.38 11.25
CA LEU A 421 3.78 23.16 10.44
C LEU A 421 4.25 21.98 11.28
N GLN A 422 5.19 22.16 12.20
CA GLN A 422 5.63 21.09 13.11
C GLN A 422 4.47 20.57 13.98
N GLU A 423 3.65 21.47 14.52
CA GLU A 423 2.48 21.07 15.29
C GLU A 423 1.39 20.43 14.40
N THR A 424 1.25 20.89 13.15
CA THR A 424 0.35 20.28 12.15
C THR A 424 0.78 18.86 11.82
N ILE A 425 2.06 18.65 11.51
CA ILE A 425 2.68 17.34 11.26
C ILE A 425 2.38 16.37 12.41
N LYS A 426 2.55 16.84 13.64
CA LYS A 426 2.28 16.04 14.84
C LYS A 426 0.80 15.69 15.02
N ARG A 427 -0.12 16.67 14.90
CA ARG A 427 -1.57 16.45 15.10
C ARG A 427 -2.21 15.65 13.98
N MET A 428 -1.73 15.83 12.75
CA MET A 428 -2.16 15.05 11.60
C MET A 428 -1.42 13.72 11.47
N HIS A 429 -0.51 13.38 12.39
CA HIS A 429 0.26 12.14 12.31
C HIS A 429 0.95 11.95 10.94
N ILE A 430 1.64 12.99 10.47
CA ILE A 430 2.43 12.96 9.23
C ILE A 430 3.79 12.38 9.57
N TYR A 431 4.06 11.14 9.16
CA TYR A 431 5.33 10.45 9.46
C TYR A 431 6.42 10.76 8.44
N ASP A 432 6.03 10.95 7.18
CA ASP A 432 6.91 11.36 6.10
C ASP A 432 6.38 12.67 5.50
N THR A 433 7.13 13.78 5.71
CA THR A 433 6.75 15.10 5.20
C THR A 433 6.79 15.17 3.68
N THR A 434 7.41 14.19 3.01
CA THR A 434 7.38 14.08 1.54
C THR A 434 6.03 13.61 1.01
N GLU A 435 5.13 13.07 1.85
CA GLU A 435 3.73 12.76 1.49
C GLU A 435 2.80 13.99 1.60
N ALA A 436 3.31 15.09 2.16
CA ALA A 436 2.58 16.33 2.33
C ALA A 436 3.05 17.43 1.38
N VAL A 437 2.15 18.36 1.09
CA VAL A 437 2.43 19.59 0.35
C VAL A 437 1.68 20.75 0.98
N LEU A 438 2.37 21.89 1.15
CA LEU A 438 1.76 23.13 1.59
C LEU A 438 1.34 23.98 0.38
N ILE A 439 0.16 24.57 0.43
CA ILE A 439 -0.26 25.64 -0.47
C ILE A 439 -0.27 26.95 0.34
N GLY A 440 0.45 27.95 -0.18
CA GLY A 440 0.58 29.26 0.45
C GLY A 440 0.93 30.34 -0.57
N ASP A 441 0.66 31.60 -0.24
CA ASP A 441 0.88 32.73 -1.15
C ASP A 441 2.15 33.53 -0.82
N THR A 442 2.77 33.33 0.34
CA THR A 442 3.90 34.15 0.77
C THR A 442 5.22 33.39 0.80
N ARG A 443 6.33 34.14 0.82
CA ARG A 443 7.68 33.57 1.05
C ARG A 443 7.82 32.85 2.39
N PHE A 444 6.98 33.20 3.38
CA PHE A 444 7.02 32.58 4.70
C PHE A 444 6.49 31.14 4.65
N ASP A 445 5.48 30.88 3.82
CA ASP A 445 4.96 29.53 3.54
C ASP A 445 6.04 28.66 2.93
N VAL A 446 6.70 29.16 1.88
CA VAL A 446 7.77 28.43 1.19
C VAL A 446 8.94 28.16 2.12
N SER A 447 9.38 29.15 2.88
CA SER A 447 10.50 29.01 3.82
C SER A 447 10.14 28.04 4.94
N GLY A 448 8.95 28.17 5.53
CA GLY A 448 8.47 27.29 6.60
C GLY A 448 8.32 25.84 6.14
N ALA A 449 7.77 25.60 4.95
CA ALA A 449 7.68 24.26 4.37
C ALA A 449 9.06 23.65 4.11
N LYS A 450 10.00 24.44 3.58
CA LYS A 450 11.38 23.99 3.33
C LYS A 450 12.10 23.60 4.62
N GLU A 451 11.96 24.39 5.68
CA GLU A 451 12.49 24.06 7.01
C GLU A 451 11.83 22.80 7.60
N ALA A 452 10.55 22.57 7.29
CA ALA A 452 9.82 21.35 7.65
C ALA A 452 10.05 20.17 6.67
N HIS A 453 11.00 20.27 5.74
CA HIS A 453 11.27 19.25 4.71
C HIS A 453 10.03 18.83 3.89
N MET A 454 9.20 19.81 3.52
CA MET A 454 7.96 19.65 2.77
C MET A 454 7.99 20.49 1.49
N ASP A 455 7.37 20.00 0.42
CA ASP A 455 7.18 20.81 -0.78
C ASP A 455 6.14 21.92 -0.52
N CYS A 456 6.34 23.09 -1.12
CA CYS A 456 5.36 24.19 -1.12
C CYS A 456 4.97 24.56 -2.55
N ILE A 457 3.67 24.64 -2.82
CA ILE A 457 3.10 25.22 -4.04
C ILE A 457 2.72 26.66 -3.72
N GLY A 458 3.35 27.60 -4.42
CA GLY A 458 3.05 29.02 -4.33
C GLY A 458 1.81 29.37 -5.15
N ILE A 459 0.96 30.27 -4.65
CA ILE A 459 -0.18 30.83 -5.40
C ILE A 459 -0.04 32.35 -5.56
N THR A 460 -0.36 32.88 -6.74
CA THR A 460 -0.09 34.29 -7.08
C THR A 460 -1.28 35.23 -6.93
N TYR A 461 -2.49 34.71 -6.66
CA TYR A 461 -3.69 35.54 -6.43
C TYR A 461 -3.78 36.11 -5.00
N GLY A 462 -2.88 35.67 -4.12
CA GLY A 462 -2.78 36.15 -2.74
C GLY A 462 -2.01 37.46 -2.63
N PHE A 463 -1.26 37.62 -1.53
CA PHE A 463 -0.54 38.84 -1.19
C PHE A 463 0.95 38.81 -1.55
N GLY A 464 1.55 37.62 -1.70
CA GLY A 464 2.93 37.49 -2.16
C GLY A 464 3.08 37.60 -3.68
N THR A 465 4.28 37.99 -4.11
CA THR A 465 4.60 38.10 -5.55
C THR A 465 5.20 36.82 -6.11
N LYS A 466 5.07 36.63 -7.43
CA LYS A 466 5.66 35.49 -8.14
C LYS A 466 7.18 35.43 -7.95
N GLU A 467 7.84 36.57 -8.00
CA GLU A 467 9.28 36.70 -7.82
C GLU A 467 9.69 36.24 -6.40
N GLU A 468 8.98 36.68 -5.36
CA GLU A 468 9.24 36.26 -3.98
C GLU A 468 9.08 34.75 -3.78
N LEU A 469 8.04 34.16 -4.37
CA LEU A 469 7.80 32.71 -4.31
C LEU A 469 8.90 31.92 -5.03
N GLN A 470 9.37 32.41 -6.18
CA GLN A 470 10.48 31.80 -6.93
C GLN A 470 11.79 31.86 -6.15
N GLU A 471 12.12 33.04 -5.61
CA GLU A 471 13.36 33.25 -4.84
C GLU A 471 13.38 32.42 -3.55
N ALA A 472 12.23 32.26 -2.88
CA ALA A 472 12.10 31.40 -1.71
C ALA A 472 12.23 29.90 -2.05
N GLY A 473 12.03 29.52 -3.32
CA GLY A 473 12.19 28.15 -3.81
C GLY A 473 10.91 27.32 -3.79
N ALA A 474 9.76 27.92 -4.13
CA ALA A 474 8.52 27.17 -4.30
C ALA A 474 8.68 26.03 -5.33
N LYS A 475 8.09 24.86 -5.04
CA LYS A 475 8.14 23.66 -5.89
C LYS A 475 7.44 23.89 -7.22
N ALA A 476 6.32 24.60 -7.17
CA ALA A 476 5.55 25.08 -8.30
C ALA A 476 4.88 26.40 -7.92
N ILE A 477 4.47 27.17 -8.93
CA ILE A 477 3.75 28.42 -8.75
C ILE A 477 2.55 28.38 -9.68
N CYS A 478 1.36 28.58 -9.10
CA CYS A 478 0.08 28.47 -9.78
C CYS A 478 -0.67 29.80 -9.69
N ASP A 479 -1.41 30.13 -10.74
CA ASP A 479 -2.18 31.38 -10.81
C ASP A 479 -3.64 31.21 -10.31
N SER A 480 -4.03 29.98 -9.95
CA SER A 480 -5.34 29.63 -9.39
C SER A 480 -5.24 28.43 -8.43
N ILE A 481 -6.26 28.23 -7.59
CA ILE A 481 -6.29 27.10 -6.66
C ILE A 481 -6.60 25.77 -7.37
N GLU A 482 -7.34 25.82 -8.48
CA GLU A 482 -7.60 24.68 -9.33
C GLU A 482 -6.33 24.16 -10.00
N GLU A 483 -5.50 25.07 -10.51
CA GLU A 483 -4.19 24.70 -11.07
C GLU A 483 -3.29 24.06 -10.01
N ALA A 484 -3.30 24.58 -8.79
CA ALA A 484 -2.56 23.98 -7.67
C ALA A 484 -3.09 22.57 -7.35
N ALA A 485 -4.42 22.38 -7.30
CA ALA A 485 -5.03 21.07 -7.08
C ALA A 485 -4.70 20.08 -8.21
N GLU A 486 -4.77 20.50 -9.47
CA GLU A 486 -4.37 19.68 -10.62
C GLU A 486 -2.89 19.31 -10.61
N TYR A 487 -2.02 20.22 -10.13
CA TYR A 487 -0.60 19.96 -10.00
C TYR A 487 -0.31 18.89 -8.95
N ILE A 488 -1.01 18.94 -7.80
CA ILE A 488 -0.90 17.95 -6.73
C ILE A 488 -1.24 16.54 -7.22
N GLU A 489 -2.23 16.41 -8.09
CA GLU A 489 -2.62 15.11 -8.66
C GLU A 489 -1.56 14.48 -9.57
N ARG A 490 -0.58 15.27 -10.02
CA ARG A 490 0.53 14.82 -10.86
C ARG A 490 1.81 14.53 -10.06
N LEU A 491 1.83 14.85 -8.76
CA LEU A 491 2.91 14.56 -7.83
C LEU A 491 2.72 13.17 -7.22
#